data_AF-A0A945QXE1-F1
#
_entry.id   AF-A0A945QXE1-F1
#
_cell.length_a   1.000
_cell.length_b   1.000
_cell.length_c   1.000
_cell.angle_alpha   90.00
_cell.angle_beta   90.00
_cell.angle_gamma   90.00
#
_symmetry.space_group_name_H-M   'P 1'
#
loop_
_entity.id
_entity.type
_entity.pdbx_description
1 polymer ?
#
loop_
_entity_poly.entity_id
_entity_poly.type
_entity_poly.pdbx_seq_one_letter_code
_entity_poly.pdbx_strand_id
1 'polypeptide(L)'
;MATVSIPIKPVSGPPVWQGDSFAGRDDWVFHLTAPHLAEIEAAVAGIPITLPDLYTVTAADFPLSTLAPALHEMDNELQQGRGFILLRGLPVDRYTEEELAAIFWGIGAQFGIGQAQSRKGDRLGHVIDRSGPGSEVRHMRNYEVGGHLRMHTDLNNDVVGLLMFQHARSGGESRIASSMTVHNIILDEHPEYLEPLYRGYYFHVLRGDQVGDSKLSDHRIPIFIDHGDAVSC
;
A
#
# COMPACT_ATOMS: atom_id res chain seq x y z
N MET A 1 32.24 6.56 24.30
CA MET A 1 30.98 6.86 25.01
C MET A 1 30.08 5.66 24.80
N ALA A 2 29.66 4.99 25.88
CA ALA A 2 28.79 3.84 25.79
C ALA A 2 27.43 4.30 25.26
N THR A 3 27.08 3.88 24.04
CA THR A 3 25.70 3.94 23.56
C THR A 3 24.91 2.98 24.43
N VAL A 4 24.10 3.53 25.34
CA VAL A 4 23.08 2.75 26.05
C VAL A 4 22.09 2.32 24.96
N SER A 5 22.31 1.14 24.38
CA SER A 5 21.38 0.52 23.46
C SER A 5 20.14 0.15 24.27
N ILE A 6 19.03 0.80 23.96
CA ILE A 6 17.72 0.38 24.47
C ILE A 6 17.54 -1.08 24.00
N PRO A 7 17.26 -2.02 24.91
CA PRO A 7 17.10 -3.42 24.53
C PRO A 7 15.91 -3.54 23.58
N ILE A 8 16.16 -4.07 22.38
CA ILE A 8 15.11 -4.33 21.39
C ILE A 8 14.24 -5.47 21.92
N LYS A 9 12.92 -5.28 21.89
CA LYS A 9 11.95 -6.22 22.45
C LYS A 9 11.12 -6.88 21.34
N PRO A 10 10.59 -8.09 21.58
CA PRO A 10 9.63 -8.70 20.67
C PRO A 10 8.38 -7.82 20.53
N VAL A 11 7.90 -7.68 19.30
CA VAL A 11 6.61 -7.07 19.00
C VAL A 11 5.51 -8.08 19.32
N SER A 12 4.36 -7.62 19.79
CA SER A 12 3.20 -8.46 20.06
C SER A 12 1.93 -7.83 19.48
N GLY A 13 0.85 -8.61 19.42
CA GLY A 13 -0.46 -8.13 18.98
C GLY A 13 -0.81 -8.47 17.53
N PRO A 14 -1.90 -7.86 17.01
CA PRO A 14 -2.46 -8.17 15.70
C PRO A 14 -1.53 -8.13 14.49
N PRO A 15 -0.52 -7.23 14.39
CA PRO A 15 0.35 -7.20 13.20
C PRO A 15 1.35 -8.35 13.15
N VAL A 16 1.47 -9.17 14.20
CA VAL A 16 2.39 -10.32 14.27
C VAL A 16 1.66 -11.60 13.83
N TRP A 17 1.80 -11.98 12.56
CA TRP A 17 1.14 -13.13 11.95
C TRP A 17 2.01 -13.80 10.89
N GLN A 18 1.74 -15.09 10.64
CA GLN A 18 2.30 -15.84 9.51
C GLN A 18 1.21 -16.16 8.49
N GLY A 19 1.57 -16.27 7.21
CA GLY A 19 0.59 -16.48 6.13
C GLY A 19 -0.32 -17.71 6.34
N ASP A 20 0.25 -18.81 6.85
CA ASP A 20 -0.49 -20.05 7.12
C ASP A 20 -1.61 -19.87 8.17
N SER A 21 -1.53 -18.84 9.02
CA SER A 21 -2.58 -18.53 9.99
C SER A 21 -3.89 -18.03 9.37
N PHE A 22 -3.89 -17.74 8.06
CA PHE A 22 -5.06 -17.32 7.27
C PHE A 22 -5.60 -18.42 6.36
N ALA A 23 -5.01 -19.62 6.37
CA ALA A 23 -5.52 -20.74 5.59
C ALA A 23 -6.95 -21.09 6.01
N GLY A 24 -7.88 -21.08 5.04
CA GLY A 24 -9.31 -21.37 5.29
C GLY A 24 -10.10 -20.26 5.99
N ARG A 25 -9.52 -19.07 6.16
CA ARG A 25 -10.17 -17.91 6.75
C ARG A 25 -10.51 -16.86 5.70
N ASP A 26 -11.62 -16.17 5.91
CA ASP A 26 -12.13 -15.07 5.08
C ASP A 26 -12.52 -13.84 5.91
N ASP A 27 -12.17 -13.79 7.19
CA ASP A 27 -12.39 -12.65 8.10
C ASP A 27 -11.59 -11.40 7.72
N TRP A 28 -10.67 -11.54 6.77
CA TRP A 28 -9.91 -10.47 6.12
C TRP A 28 -10.49 -10.06 4.76
N VAL A 29 -11.63 -10.63 4.35
CA VAL A 29 -12.32 -10.34 3.09
C VAL A 29 -13.68 -9.71 3.38
N PHE A 30 -13.82 -8.43 3.04
CA PHE A 30 -15.12 -7.78 3.06
C PHE A 30 -15.79 -7.92 1.70
N HIS A 31 -17.02 -8.45 1.68
CA HIS A 31 -17.79 -8.63 0.45
C HIS A 31 -18.76 -7.47 0.26
N LEU A 32 -18.63 -6.77 -0.87
CA LEU A 32 -19.57 -5.75 -1.29
C LEU A 32 -20.95 -6.36 -1.51
N THR A 33 -21.98 -5.68 -1.00
CA THR A 33 -23.38 -6.07 -1.13
C THR A 33 -24.04 -5.25 -2.24
N ALA A 34 -25.23 -5.64 -2.68
CA ALA A 34 -25.98 -4.87 -3.68
C ALA A 34 -26.24 -3.41 -3.24
N PRO A 35 -26.59 -3.10 -1.97
CA PRO A 35 -26.63 -1.73 -1.47
C PRO A 35 -25.31 -0.98 -1.62
N HIS A 36 -24.18 -1.60 -1.25
CA HIS A 36 -22.86 -0.95 -1.39
C HIS A 36 -22.55 -0.63 -2.86
N LEU A 37 -22.86 -1.55 -3.78
CA LEU A 37 -22.63 -1.35 -5.21
C LEU A 37 -23.50 -0.22 -5.79
N ALA A 38 -24.79 -0.19 -5.43
CA ALA A 38 -25.70 0.87 -5.86
C ALA A 38 -25.26 2.24 -5.35
N GLU A 39 -24.74 2.30 -4.13
CA GLU A 39 -24.20 3.51 -3.52
C GLU A 39 -22.92 3.99 -4.22
N ILE A 40 -21.98 3.08 -4.52
CA ILE A 40 -20.77 3.38 -5.30
C ILE A 40 -21.16 3.93 -6.69
N GLU A 41 -22.11 3.29 -7.38
CA GLU A 41 -22.58 3.73 -8.71
C GLU A 41 -23.19 5.13 -8.66
N ALA A 42 -23.99 5.42 -7.64
CA ALA A 42 -24.58 6.75 -7.45
C ALA A 42 -23.51 7.82 -7.17
N ALA A 43 -22.49 7.50 -6.38
CA ALA A 43 -21.39 8.42 -6.07
C ALA A 43 -20.54 8.74 -7.31
N VAL A 44 -20.18 7.73 -8.12
CA VAL A 44 -19.42 7.93 -9.37
C VAL A 44 -20.14 8.87 -10.33
N ALA A 45 -21.45 8.75 -10.47
CA ALA A 45 -22.24 9.59 -11.36
C ALA A 45 -22.23 11.09 -10.99
N GLY A 46 -21.84 11.42 -9.75
CA GLY A 46 -21.83 12.79 -9.21
C GLY A 46 -20.49 13.51 -9.28
N ILE A 47 -19.42 12.87 -9.76
CA ILE A 47 -18.03 13.39 -9.68
C ILE A 47 -17.34 13.45 -11.06
N PRO A 48 -16.29 14.27 -11.23
CA PRO A 48 -15.42 14.16 -12.38
C PRO A 48 -14.67 12.81 -12.37
N ILE A 49 -14.69 12.10 -13.50
CA ILE A 49 -14.02 10.80 -13.64
C ILE A 49 -12.72 10.87 -14.46
N THR A 50 -12.39 12.05 -15.01
CA THR A 50 -11.19 12.27 -15.83
C THR A 50 -10.07 12.93 -15.04
N LEU A 51 -8.82 12.55 -15.33
CA LEU A 51 -7.64 13.21 -14.78
C LEU A 51 -7.37 14.57 -15.49
N PRO A 52 -6.91 15.61 -14.77
CA PRO A 52 -6.55 15.63 -13.35
C PRO A 52 -7.71 15.97 -12.41
N ASP A 53 -8.90 16.31 -12.92
CA ASP A 53 -10.02 16.80 -12.10
C ASP A 53 -10.48 15.79 -11.04
N LEU A 54 -10.38 14.48 -11.34
CA LEU A 54 -10.64 13.43 -10.35
C LEU A 54 -9.77 13.59 -9.08
N TYR A 55 -8.56 14.14 -9.17
CA TYR A 55 -7.70 14.37 -7.99
C TYR A 55 -8.25 15.43 -7.02
N THR A 56 -9.28 16.18 -7.42
CA THR A 56 -9.96 17.14 -6.54
C THR A 56 -11.08 16.51 -5.72
N VAL A 57 -11.51 15.29 -6.06
CA VAL A 57 -12.57 14.57 -5.37
C VAL A 57 -12.10 14.16 -3.98
N THR A 58 -12.89 14.50 -2.97
CA THR A 58 -12.66 14.15 -1.57
C THR A 58 -13.69 13.13 -1.07
N ALA A 59 -13.52 12.65 0.16
CA ALA A 59 -14.51 11.78 0.80
C ALA A 59 -15.92 12.38 0.84
N ALA A 60 -16.03 13.71 0.95
CA ALA A 60 -17.31 14.42 0.99
C ALA A 60 -18.04 14.42 -0.36
N ASP A 61 -17.31 14.35 -1.46
CA ASP A 61 -17.86 14.31 -2.82
C ASP A 61 -18.27 12.88 -3.23
N PHE A 62 -17.85 11.87 -2.46
CA PHE A 62 -18.11 10.45 -2.72
C PHE A 62 -18.85 9.80 -1.52
N PRO A 63 -20.13 10.14 -1.30
CA PRO A 63 -20.86 9.70 -0.11
C PRO A 63 -21.16 8.20 -0.14
N LEU A 64 -20.69 7.50 0.89
CA LEU A 64 -20.83 6.05 1.06
C LEU A 64 -21.55 5.72 2.39
N SER A 65 -22.76 6.22 2.61
CA SER A 65 -23.48 6.08 3.88
C SER A 65 -23.61 4.64 4.38
N THR A 66 -23.83 3.67 3.50
CA THR A 66 -23.97 2.25 3.87
C THR A 66 -22.62 1.54 4.01
N LEU A 67 -21.63 1.94 3.21
CA LEU A 67 -20.30 1.31 3.20
C LEU A 67 -19.30 1.97 4.17
N ALA A 68 -19.50 3.23 4.55
CA ALA A 68 -18.60 4.00 5.40
C ALA A 68 -18.33 3.39 6.78
N PRO A 69 -19.32 2.80 7.50
CA PRO A 69 -19.04 2.11 8.75
C PRO A 69 -18.01 0.98 8.58
N ALA A 70 -18.15 0.19 7.51
CA ALA A 70 -17.21 -0.88 7.21
C ALA A 70 -15.84 -0.32 6.79
N LEU A 71 -15.79 0.76 6.00
CA LEU A 71 -14.51 1.39 5.63
C LEU A 71 -13.76 1.93 6.86
N HIS A 72 -14.48 2.45 7.84
CA HIS A 72 -13.89 2.88 9.12
C HIS A 72 -13.33 1.70 9.92
N GLU A 73 -14.04 0.57 9.97
CA GLU A 73 -13.52 -0.66 10.57
C GLU A 73 -12.28 -1.19 9.83
N MET A 74 -12.27 -1.12 8.50
CA MET A 74 -11.11 -1.49 7.68
C MET A 74 -9.91 -0.59 7.94
N ASP A 75 -10.12 0.71 8.09
CA ASP A 75 -9.05 1.67 8.43
C ASP A 75 -8.42 1.33 9.80
N ASN A 76 -9.25 1.01 10.79
CA ASN A 76 -8.75 0.52 12.08
C ASN A 76 -7.97 -0.80 11.95
N GLU A 77 -8.42 -1.75 11.12
CA GLU A 77 -7.69 -3.00 10.85
C GLU A 77 -6.36 -2.79 10.12
N LEU A 78 -6.27 -1.78 9.27
CA LEU A 78 -5.04 -1.39 8.58
C LEU A 78 -4.03 -0.77 9.56
N GLN A 79 -4.49 0.11 10.45
CA GLN A 79 -3.60 0.86 11.35
C GLN A 79 -3.25 0.10 12.64
N GLN A 80 -4.19 -0.63 13.21
CA GLN A 80 -4.07 -1.25 14.55
C GLN A 80 -4.27 -2.77 14.53
N GLY A 81 -4.79 -3.31 13.42
CA GLY A 81 -5.04 -4.73 13.25
C GLY A 81 -3.88 -5.44 12.55
N ARG A 82 -4.25 -6.38 11.68
CA ARG A 82 -3.29 -7.19 10.91
C ARG A 82 -2.54 -6.43 9.81
N GLY A 83 -2.97 -5.22 9.47
CA GLY A 83 -2.33 -4.38 8.45
C GLY A 83 -2.73 -4.68 7.00
N PHE A 84 -3.79 -5.46 6.77
CA PHE A 84 -4.33 -5.69 5.42
C PHE A 84 -5.81 -6.07 5.42
N ILE A 85 -6.49 -5.76 4.32
CA ILE A 85 -7.88 -6.14 4.05
C ILE A 85 -8.05 -6.39 2.54
N LEU A 86 -8.98 -7.26 2.17
CA LEU A 86 -9.45 -7.39 0.80
C LEU A 86 -10.91 -6.95 0.69
N LEU A 87 -11.18 -5.91 -0.10
CA LEU A 87 -12.51 -5.57 -0.56
C LEU A 87 -12.84 -6.36 -1.83
N ARG A 88 -13.88 -7.20 -1.80
CA ARG A 88 -14.25 -8.11 -2.89
C ARG A 88 -15.68 -7.88 -3.37
N GLY A 89 -15.94 -8.16 -4.64
CA GLY A 89 -17.29 -8.17 -5.21
C GLY A 89 -17.61 -6.97 -6.10
N LEU A 90 -16.62 -6.13 -6.42
CA LEU A 90 -16.79 -5.08 -7.42
C LEU A 90 -16.89 -5.74 -8.82
N PRO A 91 -17.99 -5.55 -9.57
CA PRO A 91 -18.18 -6.17 -10.88
C PRO A 91 -17.48 -5.36 -11.97
N VAL A 92 -16.15 -5.51 -12.06
CA VAL A 92 -15.27 -4.65 -12.89
C VAL A 92 -15.67 -4.54 -14.36
N ASP A 93 -16.25 -5.60 -14.94
CA ASP A 93 -16.69 -5.64 -16.34
C ASP A 93 -17.88 -4.69 -16.65
N ARG A 94 -18.52 -4.11 -15.62
CA ARG A 94 -19.64 -3.16 -15.77
C ARG A 94 -19.20 -1.71 -15.95
N TYR A 95 -17.91 -1.41 -15.77
CA TYR A 95 -17.40 -0.06 -15.68
C TYR A 95 -16.34 0.20 -16.74
N THR A 96 -16.23 1.45 -17.19
CA THR A 96 -15.06 1.89 -17.96
C THR A 96 -13.82 2.00 -17.07
N GLU A 97 -12.65 2.13 -17.68
CA GLU A 97 -11.41 2.34 -16.95
C GLU A 97 -11.43 3.63 -16.11
N GLU A 98 -12.01 4.70 -16.65
CA GLU A 98 -12.19 5.98 -15.95
C GLU A 98 -13.16 5.85 -14.77
N GLU A 99 -14.25 5.10 -14.94
CA GLU A 99 -15.19 4.83 -13.85
C GLU A 99 -14.53 4.00 -12.74
N LEU A 100 -13.73 2.98 -13.08
CA LEU A 100 -12.98 2.20 -12.09
C LEU A 100 -11.92 3.05 -11.37
N ALA A 101 -11.24 3.95 -12.08
CA ALA A 101 -10.33 4.89 -11.46
C ALA A 101 -11.08 5.81 -10.47
N ALA A 102 -12.28 6.27 -10.83
CA ALA A 102 -13.12 7.09 -9.97
C ALA A 102 -13.63 6.32 -8.73
N ILE A 103 -14.05 5.06 -8.90
CA ILE A 103 -14.44 4.17 -7.80
C ILE A 103 -13.25 3.95 -6.85
N PHE A 104 -12.09 3.61 -7.40
CA PHE A 104 -10.88 3.37 -6.61
C PHE A 104 -10.46 4.62 -5.85
N TRP A 105 -10.48 5.79 -6.51
CA TRP A 105 -10.18 7.07 -5.89
C TRP A 105 -11.18 7.43 -4.78
N GLY A 106 -12.48 7.31 -5.06
CA GLY A 106 -13.54 7.66 -4.12
C GLY A 106 -13.54 6.79 -2.85
N ILE A 107 -13.27 5.49 -3.00
CA ILE A 107 -13.05 4.59 -1.85
C ILE A 107 -11.75 4.95 -1.13
N GLY A 108 -10.65 5.17 -1.87
CA GLY A 108 -9.35 5.56 -1.30
C GLY A 108 -9.42 6.86 -0.50
N ALA A 109 -10.21 7.83 -0.93
CA ALA A 109 -10.42 9.10 -0.25
C ALA A 109 -11.04 8.94 1.15
N GLN A 110 -11.71 7.82 1.42
CA GLN A 110 -12.24 7.50 2.76
C GLN A 110 -11.13 7.11 3.75
N PHE A 111 -9.98 6.65 3.25
CA PHE A 111 -8.81 6.26 4.06
C PHE A 111 -7.80 7.41 4.23
N GLY A 112 -7.85 8.44 3.39
CA GLY A 112 -6.92 9.56 3.50
C GLY A 112 -6.77 10.37 2.22
N ILE A 113 -5.56 10.91 2.02
CA ILE A 113 -5.25 11.83 0.93
C ILE A 113 -4.40 11.10 -0.11
N GLY A 114 -4.81 11.16 -1.38
CA GLY A 114 -4.03 10.61 -2.48
C GLY A 114 -2.68 11.31 -2.64
N GLN A 115 -1.59 10.58 -2.41
CA GLN A 115 -0.22 11.09 -2.52
C GLN A 115 0.34 10.96 -3.94
N ALA A 116 1.26 11.85 -4.30
CA ALA A 116 1.96 11.76 -5.58
C ALA A 116 2.93 10.57 -5.58
N GLN A 117 2.81 9.72 -6.59
CA GLN A 117 3.61 8.50 -6.79
C GLN A 117 4.66 8.67 -7.90
N SER A 118 4.58 9.77 -8.65
CA SER A 118 5.49 10.11 -9.74
C SER A 118 5.87 11.59 -9.70
N ARG A 119 6.99 11.94 -10.35
CA ARG A 119 7.41 13.34 -10.51
C ARG A 119 6.42 14.22 -11.28
N LYS A 120 5.59 13.60 -12.13
CA LYS A 120 4.55 14.32 -12.88
C LYS A 120 3.35 14.65 -11.99
N GLY A 121 3.37 14.23 -10.73
CA GLY A 121 2.27 14.39 -9.79
C GLY A 121 1.18 13.35 -9.98
N ASP A 122 1.47 12.24 -10.68
CA ASP A 122 0.50 11.16 -10.84
C ASP A 122 0.21 10.56 -9.46
N ARG A 123 -1.08 10.47 -9.10
CA ARG A 123 -1.56 9.90 -7.83
C ARG A 123 -2.29 8.58 -8.02
N LEU A 124 -2.59 8.25 -9.27
CA LEU A 124 -3.05 6.95 -9.73
C LEU A 124 -2.11 6.45 -10.83
N GLY A 125 -1.86 5.15 -10.86
CA GLY A 125 -0.99 4.54 -11.84
C GLY A 125 -1.37 3.10 -12.13
N HIS A 126 -1.18 2.68 -13.37
CA HIS A 126 -1.42 1.31 -13.79
C HIS A 126 -0.22 0.44 -13.46
N VAL A 127 -0.48 -0.66 -12.74
CA VAL A 127 0.45 -1.77 -12.59
C VAL A 127 0.19 -2.74 -13.74
N ILE A 128 1.02 -2.69 -14.78
CA ILE A 128 0.84 -3.46 -16.01
C ILE A 128 2.18 -3.69 -16.71
N ASP A 129 2.38 -4.89 -17.25
CA ASP A 129 3.54 -5.16 -18.10
C ASP A 129 3.43 -4.40 -19.43
N ARG A 130 4.27 -3.37 -19.57
CA ARG A 130 4.43 -2.58 -20.80
C ARG A 130 5.65 -3.02 -21.61
N SER A 131 6.38 -4.04 -21.14
CA SER A 131 7.59 -4.50 -21.81
C SER A 131 7.25 -5.27 -23.09
N GLY A 132 8.09 -5.13 -24.10
CA GLY A 132 7.93 -5.79 -25.38
C GLY A 132 9.27 -5.97 -26.10
N PRO A 133 9.25 -6.53 -27.32
CA PRO A 133 10.47 -6.69 -28.12
C PRO A 133 11.19 -5.34 -28.31
N GLY A 134 12.44 -5.26 -27.83
CA GLY A 134 13.26 -4.05 -27.92
C GLY A 134 13.14 -3.07 -26.74
N SER A 135 12.31 -3.36 -25.72
CA SER A 135 12.25 -2.53 -24.51
C SER A 135 13.57 -2.58 -23.73
N GLU A 136 14.11 -1.41 -23.38
CA GLU A 136 15.23 -1.30 -22.45
C GLU A 136 14.74 -1.42 -21.00
N VAL A 137 14.43 -2.65 -20.58
CA VAL A 137 13.82 -2.99 -19.27
C VAL A 137 14.54 -2.33 -18.08
N ARG A 138 15.87 -2.12 -18.17
CA ARG A 138 16.67 -1.46 -17.13
C ARG A 138 16.22 -0.03 -16.82
N HIS A 139 15.55 0.64 -17.76
CA HIS A 139 15.04 2.00 -17.62
C HIS A 139 13.56 2.09 -17.27
N MET A 140 12.85 0.95 -17.24
CA MET A 140 11.44 0.87 -16.89
C MET A 140 11.24 0.79 -15.38
N ARG A 141 10.08 1.25 -14.90
CA ARG A 141 9.72 1.12 -13.48
C ARG A 141 9.26 -0.31 -13.20
N ASN A 142 9.43 -0.78 -11.97
CA ASN A 142 9.11 -2.17 -11.60
C ASN A 142 7.64 -2.54 -11.86
N TYR A 143 6.69 -1.60 -11.71
CA TYR A 143 5.28 -1.82 -11.98
C TYR A 143 4.93 -1.84 -13.48
N GLU A 144 5.89 -1.57 -14.36
CA GLU A 144 5.73 -1.55 -15.82
C GLU A 144 6.30 -2.79 -16.51
N VAL A 145 6.84 -3.75 -15.75
CA VAL A 145 7.55 -4.91 -16.28
C VAL A 145 7.06 -6.17 -15.58
N GLY A 146 6.75 -7.20 -16.37
CA GLY A 146 6.40 -8.51 -15.84
C GLY A 146 7.59 -9.19 -15.13
N GLY A 147 7.34 -9.87 -14.02
CA GLY A 147 8.35 -10.64 -13.31
C GLY A 147 8.20 -10.63 -11.80
N HIS A 148 9.20 -11.18 -11.12
CA HIS A 148 9.21 -11.20 -9.65
C HIS A 148 9.56 -9.83 -9.08
N LEU A 149 8.62 -9.23 -8.36
CA LEU A 149 8.85 -8.06 -7.54
C LEU A 149 9.33 -8.48 -6.15
N ARG A 150 10.43 -7.90 -5.69
CA ARG A 150 10.96 -8.13 -4.34
C ARG A 150 10.02 -7.50 -3.30
N MET A 151 9.98 -8.09 -2.11
CA MET A 151 9.26 -7.52 -0.97
C MET A 151 9.79 -6.11 -0.66
N HIS A 152 8.87 -5.16 -0.50
CA HIS A 152 9.14 -3.78 -0.14
C HIS A 152 7.89 -3.19 0.52
N THR A 153 8.09 -2.12 1.27
CA THR A 153 7.05 -1.14 1.60
C THR A 153 7.25 0.07 0.70
N ASP A 154 6.15 0.69 0.27
CA ASP A 154 6.24 1.91 -0.53
C ASP A 154 6.57 3.09 0.38
N LEU A 155 7.52 3.92 -0.05
CA LEU A 155 7.91 5.11 0.72
C LEU A 155 6.82 6.19 0.61
N ASN A 156 6.66 6.98 1.67
CA ASN A 156 5.79 8.16 1.75
C ASN A 156 4.28 7.90 1.67
N ASN A 157 3.81 6.74 2.13
CA ASN A 157 2.40 6.46 2.36
C ASN A 157 2.20 5.60 3.61
N ASP A 158 1.03 5.76 4.24
CA ASP A 158 0.61 4.92 5.37
C ASP A 158 -0.15 3.67 4.89
N VAL A 159 -0.85 3.79 3.76
CA VAL A 159 -1.65 2.73 3.15
C VAL A 159 -1.43 2.70 1.65
N VAL A 160 -1.27 1.50 1.10
CA VAL A 160 -1.27 1.24 -0.34
C VAL A 160 -2.52 0.48 -0.75
N GLY A 161 -3.18 0.96 -1.81
CA GLY A 161 -4.34 0.32 -2.41
C GLY A 161 -4.01 -0.24 -3.78
N LEU A 162 -4.59 -1.38 -4.13
CA LEU A 162 -4.56 -1.95 -5.48
C LEU A 162 -5.99 -2.33 -5.88
N LEU A 163 -6.46 -1.81 -7.02
CA LEU A 163 -7.68 -2.28 -7.65
C LEU A 163 -7.32 -3.21 -8.81
N MET A 164 -7.86 -4.43 -8.77
CA MET A 164 -7.72 -5.35 -9.87
C MET A 164 -8.72 -5.03 -10.99
N PHE A 165 -8.23 -4.53 -12.12
CA PHE A 165 -9.02 -4.28 -13.32
C PHE A 165 -9.12 -5.50 -14.25
N GLN A 166 -7.99 -6.17 -14.49
CA GLN A 166 -7.91 -7.27 -15.44
C GLN A 166 -6.93 -8.35 -14.97
N HIS A 167 -7.39 -9.60 -14.98
CA HIS A 167 -6.57 -10.75 -14.61
C HIS A 167 -5.37 -10.92 -15.54
N ALA A 168 -4.19 -11.13 -14.94
CA ALA A 168 -3.01 -11.52 -15.68
C ALA A 168 -3.26 -12.86 -16.40
N ARG A 169 -2.79 -12.98 -17.64
CA ARG A 169 -2.90 -14.23 -18.41
C ARG A 169 -2.23 -15.41 -17.71
N SER A 170 -1.14 -15.15 -16.99
CA SER A 170 -0.40 -16.11 -16.19
C SER A 170 0.36 -15.37 -15.08
N GLY A 171 0.43 -15.96 -13.88
CA GLY A 171 0.98 -15.29 -12.71
C GLY A 171 0.04 -14.21 -12.17
N GLY A 172 0.61 -13.13 -11.64
CA GLY A 172 -0.16 -12.02 -11.07
C GLY A 172 -0.54 -12.23 -9.60
N GLU A 173 0.11 -13.19 -8.92
CA GLU A 173 -0.09 -13.41 -7.49
C GLU A 173 0.52 -12.26 -6.68
N SER A 174 -0.33 -11.57 -5.92
CA SER A 174 0.14 -10.65 -4.88
C SER A 174 0.58 -11.42 -3.65
N ARG A 175 1.66 -10.98 -3.03
CA ARG A 175 2.17 -11.54 -1.76
C ARG A 175 2.36 -10.43 -0.76
N ILE A 176 2.01 -10.70 0.48
CA ILE A 176 2.21 -9.81 1.62
C ILE A 176 2.89 -10.59 2.74
N ALA A 177 3.62 -9.89 3.61
CA ALA A 177 4.26 -10.47 4.78
C ALA A 177 4.19 -9.46 5.94
N SER A 178 4.08 -9.98 7.16
CA SER A 178 4.18 -9.17 8.37
C SER A 178 5.63 -8.77 8.62
N SER A 179 5.93 -7.48 8.48
CA SER A 179 7.24 -6.92 8.86
C SER A 179 7.53 -7.09 10.35
N MET A 180 6.51 -7.08 11.21
CA MET A 180 6.65 -7.31 12.65
C MET A 180 7.01 -8.76 12.98
N THR A 181 6.53 -9.72 12.20
CA THR A 181 6.92 -11.13 12.33
C THR A 181 8.35 -11.33 11.85
N VAL A 182 8.74 -10.70 10.73
CA VAL A 182 10.13 -10.69 10.27
C VAL A 182 11.05 -10.08 11.33
N HIS A 183 10.67 -8.96 11.95
CA HIS A 183 11.40 -8.35 13.05
C HIS A 183 11.63 -9.35 14.19
N ASN A 184 10.57 -10.04 14.65
CA ASN A 184 10.67 -11.00 15.74
C ASN A 184 11.52 -12.23 15.39
N ILE A 185 11.46 -12.71 14.15
CA ILE A 185 12.33 -13.80 13.68
C ILE A 185 13.80 -13.35 13.70
N ILE A 186 14.10 -12.14 13.23
CA ILE A 186 15.47 -11.61 13.29
C ILE A 186 15.92 -11.48 14.75
N LEU A 187 15.05 -11.00 15.65
CA LEU A 187 15.37 -10.88 17.07
C LEU A 187 15.73 -12.23 17.73
N ASP A 188 15.02 -13.30 17.35
CA ASP A 188 15.22 -14.65 17.90
C ASP A 188 16.43 -15.37 17.29
N GLU A 189 16.57 -15.33 15.96
CA GLU A 189 17.56 -16.13 15.23
C GLU A 189 18.90 -15.39 14.99
N HIS A 190 18.84 -14.08 14.73
CA HIS A 190 19.99 -13.25 14.31
C HIS A 190 19.91 -11.80 14.85
N PRO A 191 19.87 -11.60 16.18
CA PRO A 191 19.65 -10.28 16.79
C PRO A 191 20.70 -9.23 16.40
N GLU A 192 21.91 -9.66 16.02
CA GLU A 192 22.98 -8.79 15.53
C GLU A 192 22.61 -8.01 14.26
N TYR A 193 21.59 -8.45 13.50
CA TYR A 193 21.11 -7.74 12.31
C TYR A 193 20.16 -6.58 12.63
N LEU A 194 19.59 -6.51 13.83
CA LEU A 194 18.61 -5.46 14.16
C LEU A 194 19.27 -4.09 14.36
N GLU A 195 20.43 -4.01 14.99
CA GLU A 195 21.07 -2.70 15.24
C GLU A 195 21.29 -1.91 13.93
N PRO A 196 21.82 -2.48 12.83
CA PRO A 196 21.84 -1.81 11.55
C PRO A 196 20.47 -1.39 10.99
N LEU A 197 19.43 -2.20 11.17
CA LEU A 197 18.08 -1.94 10.66
C LEU A 197 17.41 -0.76 11.40
N TYR A 198 17.58 -0.67 12.72
CA TYR A 198 17.13 0.48 13.52
C TYR A 198 17.98 1.73 13.29
N ARG A 199 19.28 1.56 13.02
CA ARG A 199 20.17 2.68 12.70
C ARG A 199 19.90 3.26 11.30
N GLY A 200 19.39 2.45 10.40
CA GLY A 200 19.01 2.83 9.05
C GLY A 200 20.16 3.00 8.07
N TYR A 201 19.77 3.31 6.84
CA TYR A 201 20.65 3.45 5.68
C TYR A 201 20.43 4.79 4.98
N TYR A 202 21.43 5.24 4.24
CA TYR A 202 21.22 6.31 3.26
C TYR A 202 20.57 5.69 2.03
N PHE A 203 19.36 6.16 1.71
CA PHE A 203 18.61 5.64 0.57
C PHE A 203 19.03 6.36 -0.70
N HIS A 204 19.14 5.62 -1.80
CA HIS A 204 19.31 6.27 -3.10
C HIS A 204 18.01 6.98 -3.46
N VAL A 205 18.07 8.30 -3.50
CA VAL A 205 16.97 9.12 -3.98
C VAL A 205 16.97 9.04 -5.49
N LEU A 206 15.94 8.42 -6.07
CA LEU A 206 15.74 8.40 -7.50
C LEU A 206 15.61 9.86 -7.94
N ARG A 207 16.65 10.42 -8.61
CA ARG A 207 16.79 11.82 -9.06
C ARG A 207 15.50 12.65 -8.87
N GLY A 208 15.47 13.73 -8.09
CA GLY A 208 14.33 14.66 -8.09
C GLY A 208 13.33 14.56 -6.94
N ASP A 209 13.51 13.67 -5.95
CA ASP A 209 12.75 13.72 -4.69
C ASP A 209 13.47 14.55 -3.60
N GLN A 210 14.48 15.36 -3.99
CA GLN A 210 15.28 16.24 -3.12
C GLN A 210 15.66 17.54 -3.84
N VAL A 211 15.76 18.62 -3.08
CA VAL A 211 16.36 19.89 -3.52
C VAL A 211 17.87 19.80 -3.29
N GLY A 212 18.63 19.43 -4.33
CA GLY A 212 20.10 19.35 -4.25
C GLY A 212 20.73 18.34 -5.21
N ASP A 213 22.07 18.30 -5.25
CA ASP A 213 22.85 17.43 -6.15
C ASP A 213 23.13 16.02 -5.58
N SER A 214 22.74 15.76 -4.32
CA SER A 214 22.94 14.46 -3.67
C SER A 214 22.04 13.38 -4.28
N LYS A 215 22.62 12.20 -4.56
CA LYS A 215 21.87 11.00 -4.97
C LYS A 215 21.39 10.17 -3.77
N LEU A 216 21.67 10.63 -2.56
CA LEU A 216 21.34 9.96 -1.31
C LEU A 216 20.45 10.85 -0.45
N SER A 217 19.65 10.24 0.42
CA SER A 217 18.91 10.94 1.47
C SER A 217 19.86 11.75 2.35
N ASP A 218 19.41 12.87 2.91
CA ASP A 218 20.26 13.74 3.75
C ASP A 218 20.62 13.09 5.10
N HIS A 219 19.78 12.16 5.54
CA HIS A 219 19.94 11.41 6.77
C HIS A 219 19.67 9.92 6.52
N ARG A 220 20.04 9.09 7.49
CA ARG A 220 19.72 7.66 7.46
C ARG A 220 18.23 7.48 7.73
N ILE A 221 17.59 6.66 6.91
CA ILE A 221 16.21 6.26 7.10
C ILE A 221 16.24 4.86 7.75
N PRO A 222 15.69 4.71 8.96
CA PRO A 222 15.58 3.41 9.63
C PRO A 222 14.62 2.48 8.90
N ILE A 223 14.89 1.17 8.97
CA ILE A 223 13.95 0.13 8.51
C ILE A 223 12.96 -0.21 9.62
N PHE A 224 13.36 -0.10 10.89
CA PHE A 224 12.46 -0.23 12.03
C PHE A 224 12.60 0.97 12.96
N ILE A 225 11.48 1.46 13.48
CA ILE A 225 11.44 2.54 14.47
C ILE A 225 10.68 2.04 15.70
N ASP A 226 11.31 2.16 16.87
CA ASP A 226 10.67 1.90 18.16
C ASP A 226 10.02 3.19 18.66
N HIS A 227 8.70 3.16 18.84
CA HIS A 227 7.89 4.25 19.39
C HIS A 227 7.64 4.08 20.90
N GLY A 228 8.17 3.02 21.51
CA GLY A 228 8.07 2.69 22.93
C GLY A 228 6.98 1.65 23.21
N ASP A 229 5.78 1.85 22.66
CA ASP A 229 4.63 0.93 22.75
C ASP A 229 4.39 0.14 21.46
N ALA A 230 4.95 0.59 20.33
CA ALA A 230 4.85 -0.05 19.03
C ALA A 230 6.17 0.03 18.24
N VAL A 231 6.30 -0.84 17.25
CA VAL A 231 7.38 -0.78 16.25
C VAL A 231 6.75 -0.56 14.88
N SER A 232 7.31 0.35 14.09
CA SER A 232 6.92 0.55 12.68
C SER A 232 8.04 0.13 11.73
N CYS A 233 7.68 -0.20 10.48
CA CYS A 233 8.58 -0.58 9.39
C CYS A 233 8.44 0.38 8.22
#